data_AF-A0A1S2D796-F1
#
_entry.id   AF-A0A1S2D796-F1
#
_cell.length_a   1.000
_cell.length_b   1.000
_cell.length_c   1.000
_cell.angle_alpha   90.00
_cell.angle_beta   90.00
_cell.angle_gamma   90.00
#
_symmetry.space_group_name_H-M   'P 1'
#
loop_
_entity.id
_entity.type
_entity.pdbx_description
1 polymer ?
#
loop_
_entity_poly.entity_id
_entity_poly.type
_entity_poly.pdbx_seq_one_letter_code
_entity_poly.pdbx_strand_id
1 'polypeptide(L)'
;MSSGMIVPTDLGTASPASEAMTAQLAALMRDIHPGPDLIEQSLDPRIQALLWLLITSLLLLLIAQIAQRVIRYRRWCRQLEGDPALLVPRIQETLRHEALQRWPEARQLQGEAWLAFVDRHGGSDFSQFSHHWSSWLYGSQRPTREQCEQLRQDYRRWGQTLFLQRSPRSGRKPARRHP
;
A
#
# COMPACT_ATOMS: atom_id res chain seq x y z
N MET A 1 78.35 54.82 8.18
CA MET A 1 77.96 53.76 9.14
C MET A 1 77.11 54.39 10.24
N SER A 2 76.18 53.62 10.82
CA SER A 2 75.18 53.95 11.84
C SER A 2 73.79 54.37 11.33
N SER A 3 72.99 53.35 11.01
CA SER A 3 71.52 53.37 11.08
C SER A 3 71.10 53.20 12.54
N GLY A 4 70.26 54.10 13.04
CA GLY A 4 69.55 53.97 14.30
C GLY A 4 68.41 52.95 14.18
N MET A 5 68.48 51.90 14.98
CA MET A 5 67.44 50.89 15.15
C MET A 5 66.29 51.48 15.97
N ILE A 6 65.08 51.53 15.41
CA ILE A 6 63.85 51.76 16.16
C ILE A 6 63.31 50.39 16.57
N VAL A 7 63.28 50.14 17.87
CA VAL A 7 62.79 48.92 18.52
C VAL A 7 61.28 48.81 18.32
N PRO A 8 60.75 47.68 17.80
CA PRO A 8 59.32 47.45 17.77
C PRO A 8 58.81 47.06 19.16
N THR A 9 57.61 47.54 19.41
CA THR A 9 56.85 47.56 20.65
C THR A 9 56.46 46.14 21.10
N ASP A 10 56.90 45.73 22.30
CA ASP A 10 56.37 44.55 22.99
C ASP A 10 54.93 44.81 23.47
N LEU A 11 53.95 44.55 22.60
CA LEU A 11 52.57 44.26 23.00
C LEU A 11 52.45 42.75 23.22
N GLY A 12 53.08 42.29 24.30
CA GLY A 12 53.11 40.89 24.69
C GLY A 12 52.70 40.69 26.14
N THR A 13 51.68 41.39 26.63
CA THR A 13 51.05 41.03 27.91
C THR A 13 50.15 39.80 27.68
N ALA A 14 50.77 38.66 27.40
CA ALA A 14 50.12 37.37 27.62
C ALA A 14 49.88 37.27 29.13
N SER A 15 48.67 37.63 29.54
CA SER A 15 48.26 37.57 30.93
C SER A 15 48.42 36.13 31.42
N PRO A 16 49.16 35.87 32.52
CA PRO A 16 49.34 34.51 33.04
C PRO A 16 48.01 33.86 33.45
N ALA A 17 46.95 34.67 33.63
CA ALA A 17 45.59 34.20 33.84
C ALA A 17 44.99 33.52 32.60
N SER A 18 45.31 33.96 31.38
CA SER A 18 44.80 33.38 30.14
C SER A 18 45.46 32.04 29.81
N GLU A 19 46.76 31.92 30.06
CA GLU A 19 47.49 30.64 29.96
C GLU A 19 47.03 29.66 31.05
N ALA A 20 46.78 30.12 32.27
CA ALA A 20 46.21 29.29 33.32
C ALA A 20 44.76 28.85 33.00
N MET A 21 43.94 29.71 32.42
CA MET A 21 42.56 29.39 32.00
C MET A 21 42.54 28.41 30.83
N THR A 22 43.42 28.57 29.84
CA THR A 22 43.55 27.64 28.71
C THR A 22 44.15 26.30 29.16
N ALA A 23 45.08 26.29 30.12
CA ALA A 23 45.58 25.07 30.74
C ALA A 23 44.49 24.36 31.56
N GLN A 24 43.65 25.09 32.29
CA GLN A 24 42.50 24.54 33.01
C GLN A 24 41.43 24.01 32.05
N LEU A 25 41.15 24.71 30.95
CA LEU A 25 40.26 24.25 29.88
C LEU A 25 40.80 23.00 29.19
N ALA A 26 42.10 22.93 28.93
CA ALA A 26 42.75 21.76 28.36
C ALA A 26 42.79 20.57 29.34
N ALA A 27 42.93 20.83 30.65
CA ALA A 27 42.83 19.80 31.69
C ALA A 27 41.38 19.29 31.84
N LEU A 28 40.39 20.19 31.83
CA LEU A 28 38.96 19.84 31.84
C LEU A 28 38.55 19.08 30.58
N MET A 29 39.05 19.44 29.41
CA MET A 29 38.82 18.71 28.16
C MET A 29 39.46 17.33 28.15
N ARG A 30 40.59 17.14 28.85
CA ARG A 30 41.25 15.84 28.99
C ARG A 30 40.52 14.91 29.95
N ASP A 31 39.78 15.47 30.91
CA ASP A 31 38.93 14.74 31.87
C ASP A 31 37.52 14.44 31.34
N ILE A 32 37.13 15.02 30.19
CA ILE A 32 35.98 14.53 29.45
C ILE A 32 36.43 13.25 28.76
N HIS A 33 36.29 12.13 29.47
CA HIS A 33 36.25 10.82 28.82
C HIS A 33 35.22 10.91 27.67
N PRO A 34 35.59 10.56 26.41
CA PRO A 34 34.56 10.33 25.41
C PRO A 34 33.60 9.31 26.03
N GLY A 35 32.35 9.73 26.26
CA GLY A 35 31.32 8.82 26.73
C GLY A 35 31.30 7.59 25.79
N PRO A 36 31.00 6.40 26.31
CA PRO A 36 31.08 5.17 25.54
C PRO A 36 30.39 5.39 24.20
N ASP A 37 31.11 5.19 23.11
CA ASP A 37 30.57 5.30 21.78
C ASP A 37 29.30 4.45 21.77
N LEU A 38 28.13 5.08 21.65
CA LEU A 38 26.84 4.39 21.60
C LEU A 38 26.75 3.43 20.40
N ILE A 39 27.77 3.47 19.53
CA ILE A 39 28.02 2.61 18.38
C ILE A 39 28.74 1.30 18.80
N GLU A 40 29.62 1.35 19.82
CA GLU A 40 30.33 0.19 20.41
C GLU A 40 29.47 -0.59 21.40
N GLN A 41 28.35 -0.02 21.86
CA GLN A 41 27.26 -0.77 22.50
C GLN A 41 26.48 -1.59 21.46
N SER A 42 27.23 -2.20 20.54
CA SER A 42 26.77 -3.16 19.55
C SER A 42 26.03 -4.26 20.29
N LEU A 43 24.73 -4.35 20.02
CA LEU A 43 23.94 -5.52 20.36
C LEU A 43 24.77 -6.76 20.01
N ASP A 44 24.88 -7.71 20.95
CA ASP A 44 25.59 -8.98 20.76
C ASP A 44 25.35 -9.49 19.31
N PRO A 45 26.40 -9.76 18.50
CA PRO A 45 26.27 -10.03 17.07
C PRO A 45 25.27 -11.14 16.75
N ARG A 46 25.04 -12.05 17.71
CA ARG A 46 24.01 -13.09 17.66
C ARG A 46 22.60 -12.52 17.70
N ILE A 47 22.33 -11.56 18.60
CA ILE A 47 21.05 -10.87 18.72
C ILE A 47 20.81 -10.00 17.48
N GLN A 48 21.85 -9.34 16.95
CA GLN A 48 21.77 -8.60 15.71
C GLN A 48 21.39 -9.51 14.52
N ALA A 49 22.01 -10.69 14.41
CA ALA A 49 21.67 -11.68 13.39
C ALA A 49 20.22 -12.20 13.53
N LEU A 50 19.77 -12.48 14.75
CA LEU A 50 18.38 -12.90 15.03
C LEU A 50 17.37 -11.81 14.68
N LEU A 51 17.67 -10.54 14.98
CA LEU A 51 16.82 -9.40 14.59
C LEU A 51 16.72 -9.28 13.07
N TRP A 52 17.82 -9.39 12.34
CA TRP A 52 17.81 -9.40 10.88
C TRP A 52 17.01 -10.58 10.32
N LEU A 53 17.15 -11.77 10.92
CA LEU A 53 16.36 -12.94 10.53
C LEU A 53 14.87 -12.69 10.76
N LEU A 54 14.49 -12.08 11.88
CA LEU A 54 13.10 -11.74 12.18
C LEU A 54 12.55 -10.70 11.20
N ILE A 55 13.31 -9.64 10.90
CA ILE A 55 12.93 -8.60 9.93
C ILE A 55 12.75 -9.20 8.54
N THR A 56 13.73 -10.01 8.08
CA THR A 56 13.67 -10.65 6.76
C THR A 56 12.52 -11.66 6.68
N SER A 57 12.26 -12.41 7.75
CA SER A 57 11.11 -13.32 7.83
C SER A 57 9.78 -12.57 7.76
N LEU A 58 9.63 -11.47 8.51
CA LEU A 58 8.45 -10.61 8.46
C LEU A 58 8.26 -10.01 7.07
N LEU A 59 9.34 -9.52 6.45
CA LEU A 59 9.31 -8.97 5.09
C LEU A 59 8.87 -10.04 4.08
N LEU A 60 9.45 -11.24 4.14
CA LEU A 60 9.10 -12.35 3.27
C LEU A 60 7.62 -12.75 3.43
N LEU A 61 7.11 -12.75 4.67
CA LEU A 61 5.71 -13.04 4.96
C LEU A 61 4.78 -11.98 4.37
N LEU A 62 5.13 -10.69 4.47
CA LEU A 62 4.38 -9.61 3.83
C LEU A 62 4.39 -9.74 2.31
N ILE A 63 5.54 -10.06 1.71
CA ILE A 63 5.65 -10.29 0.27
C ILE A 63 4.79 -11.49 -0.14
N ALA A 64 4.83 -12.59 0.60
CA ALA A 64 4.02 -13.78 0.32
C ALA A 64 2.52 -13.49 0.37
N GLN A 65 2.06 -12.70 1.36
CA GLN A 65 0.66 -12.28 1.46
C GLN A 65 0.23 -11.44 0.25
N ILE A 66 1.05 -10.48 -0.17
CA ILE A 66 0.78 -9.66 -1.36
C ILE A 66 0.78 -10.54 -2.61
N ALA A 67 1.78 -11.41 -2.77
CA ALA A 67 1.88 -12.32 -3.90
C ALA A 67 0.66 -13.24 -3.98
N GLN A 68 0.18 -13.78 -2.86
CA GLN A 68 -1.04 -14.59 -2.82
C GLN A 68 -2.27 -13.80 -3.29
N ARG A 69 -2.45 -12.55 -2.83
CA ARG A 69 -3.56 -11.69 -3.30
C ARG A 69 -3.48 -11.43 -4.79
N VAL A 70 -2.29 -11.11 -5.30
CA VAL A 70 -2.05 -10.89 -6.72
C VAL A 70 -2.28 -12.16 -7.53
N ILE A 71 -1.84 -13.33 -7.06
CA ILE A 71 -2.09 -14.60 -7.74
C ILE A 71 -3.60 -14.90 -7.80
N ARG A 72 -4.34 -14.68 -6.71
CA ARG A 72 -5.81 -14.83 -6.71
C ARG A 72 -6.47 -13.89 -7.71
N TYR A 73 -6.07 -12.61 -7.72
CA TYR A 73 -6.57 -11.63 -8.70
C TYR A 73 -6.20 -12.02 -10.15
N ARG A 74 -4.98 -12.51 -10.40
CA ARG A 74 -4.59 -12.99 -11.73
C ARG A 74 -5.34 -14.23 -12.15
N ARG A 75 -5.69 -15.13 -11.21
CA ARG A 75 -6.56 -16.27 -11.48
C ARG A 75 -7.98 -15.82 -11.78
N TRP A 76 -8.52 -14.86 -11.02
CA TRP A 76 -9.81 -14.22 -11.25
C TRP A 76 -9.91 -13.65 -12.67
N CYS A 77 -8.92 -12.87 -13.10
CA CYS A 77 -8.90 -12.32 -14.46
C CYS A 77 -8.80 -13.39 -15.55
N ARG A 78 -8.01 -14.46 -15.31
CA ARG A 78 -7.83 -15.57 -16.27
C ARG A 78 -9.09 -16.40 -16.48
N GLN A 79 -10.06 -16.37 -15.58
CA GLN A 79 -11.32 -17.12 -15.75
C GLN A 79 -12.17 -16.59 -16.94
N LEU A 80 -11.95 -15.34 -17.35
CA LEU A 80 -12.60 -14.74 -18.52
C LEU A 80 -11.82 -14.93 -19.83
N GLU A 81 -10.59 -15.47 -19.78
CA GLU A 81 -9.87 -15.85 -21.00
C GLU A 81 -10.57 -17.06 -21.62
N GLY A 82 -11.28 -16.84 -22.73
CA GLY A 82 -12.07 -17.88 -23.38
C GLY A 82 -13.08 -17.33 -24.38
N ASP A 83 -14.06 -18.17 -24.72
CA ASP A 83 -15.09 -17.88 -25.71
C ASP A 83 -15.95 -16.66 -25.29
N PRO A 84 -16.03 -15.60 -26.13
CA PRO A 84 -16.87 -14.44 -25.84
C PRO A 84 -18.36 -14.80 -25.70
N ALA A 85 -18.84 -15.87 -26.32
CA ALA A 85 -20.24 -16.29 -26.20
C ALA A 85 -20.59 -16.80 -24.78
N LEU A 86 -19.60 -17.32 -24.04
CA LEU A 86 -19.78 -17.83 -22.67
C LEU A 86 -19.36 -16.82 -21.61
N LEU A 87 -19.02 -15.59 -22.02
CA LEU A 87 -18.52 -14.56 -21.12
C LEU A 87 -19.56 -14.14 -20.08
N VAL A 88 -20.77 -13.79 -20.52
CA VAL A 88 -21.85 -13.32 -19.62
C VAL A 88 -22.27 -14.41 -18.63
N PRO A 89 -22.53 -15.67 -19.04
CA PRO A 89 -22.83 -16.76 -18.10
C PRO A 89 -21.71 -17.00 -17.08
N ARG A 90 -20.43 -16.99 -17.52
CA ARG A 90 -19.29 -17.16 -16.61
C ARG A 90 -19.17 -16.02 -15.62
N ILE A 91 -19.34 -14.77 -16.07
CA ILE A 91 -19.34 -13.59 -15.20
C ILE A 91 -20.46 -13.72 -14.18
N GLN A 92 -21.68 -14.07 -14.60
CA GLN A 92 -22.80 -14.22 -13.67
C GLN A 92 -22.52 -15.29 -12.61
N GLU A 93 -22.06 -16.48 -13.01
CA GLU A 93 -21.83 -17.58 -12.08
C GLU A 93 -20.72 -17.24 -11.08
N THR A 94 -19.61 -16.70 -11.56
CA THR A 94 -18.47 -16.32 -10.70
C THR A 94 -18.82 -15.19 -9.74
N LEU A 95 -19.48 -14.13 -10.23
CA LEU A 95 -19.96 -13.03 -9.38
C LEU A 95 -20.95 -13.54 -8.34
N ARG A 96 -21.88 -14.42 -8.73
CA ARG A 96 -22.89 -14.97 -7.82
C ARG A 96 -22.26 -15.88 -6.78
N HIS A 97 -21.30 -16.72 -7.16
CA HIS A 97 -20.58 -17.58 -6.23
C HIS A 97 -19.81 -16.77 -5.17
N GLU A 98 -19.01 -15.79 -5.60
CA GLU A 98 -18.23 -14.95 -4.69
C GLU A 98 -19.11 -14.04 -3.83
N ALA A 99 -20.17 -13.46 -4.40
CA ALA A 99 -21.08 -12.63 -3.63
C ALA A 99 -21.84 -13.45 -2.59
N LEU A 100 -22.28 -14.68 -2.91
CA LEU A 100 -22.96 -15.53 -1.94
C LEU A 100 -22.03 -15.96 -0.80
N GLN A 101 -20.75 -16.20 -1.08
CA GLN A 101 -19.77 -16.51 -0.03
C GLN A 101 -19.54 -15.32 0.92
N ARG A 102 -19.63 -14.09 0.43
CA ARG A 102 -19.30 -12.89 1.19
C ARG A 102 -20.52 -12.15 1.78
N TRP A 103 -21.66 -12.24 1.10
CA TRP A 103 -22.93 -11.60 1.43
C TRP A 103 -24.10 -12.55 1.15
N PRO A 104 -24.62 -13.27 2.17
CA PRO A 104 -25.71 -14.22 1.97
C PRO A 104 -27.03 -13.55 1.54
N GLU A 105 -27.20 -12.25 1.81
CA GLU A 105 -28.36 -11.43 1.40
C GLU A 105 -28.54 -11.39 -0.13
N ALA A 106 -27.45 -11.55 -0.88
CA ALA A 106 -27.48 -11.60 -2.35
C ALA A 106 -28.33 -12.74 -2.91
N ARG A 107 -28.62 -13.79 -2.12
CA ARG A 107 -29.39 -14.96 -2.57
C ARG A 107 -30.80 -14.58 -3.04
N GLN A 108 -31.42 -13.59 -2.41
CA GLN A 108 -32.78 -13.16 -2.73
C GLN A 108 -32.83 -12.19 -3.92
N LEU A 109 -31.68 -11.62 -4.31
CA LEU A 109 -31.60 -10.65 -5.39
C LEU A 109 -31.49 -11.36 -6.75
N GLN A 110 -32.28 -10.89 -7.71
CA GLN A 110 -32.31 -11.38 -9.09
C GLN A 110 -32.40 -10.22 -10.07
N GLY A 111 -31.95 -10.45 -11.31
CA GLY A 111 -32.03 -9.49 -12.41
C GLY A 111 -31.36 -8.15 -12.09
N GLU A 112 -32.09 -7.06 -12.31
CA GLU A 112 -31.60 -5.68 -12.14
C GLU A 112 -31.18 -5.38 -10.69
N ALA A 113 -31.96 -5.83 -9.69
CA ALA A 113 -31.64 -5.61 -8.29
C ALA A 113 -30.33 -6.29 -7.86
N TRP A 114 -30.02 -7.42 -8.49
CA TRP A 114 -28.74 -8.12 -8.33
C TRP A 114 -27.59 -7.32 -8.94
N LEU A 115 -27.73 -6.80 -10.16
CA LEU A 115 -26.67 -5.99 -10.79
C LEU A 115 -26.39 -4.70 -9.99
N ALA A 116 -27.43 -4.01 -9.55
CA ALA A 116 -27.30 -2.83 -8.70
C ALA A 116 -26.66 -3.15 -7.34
N PHE A 117 -26.80 -4.37 -6.83
CA PHE A 117 -26.08 -4.83 -5.65
C PHE A 117 -24.59 -5.03 -5.94
N VAL A 118 -24.25 -5.73 -7.03
CA VAL A 118 -22.86 -5.95 -7.45
C VAL A 118 -22.12 -4.62 -7.61
N ASP A 119 -22.75 -3.63 -8.25
CA ASP A 119 -22.16 -2.30 -8.50
C ASP A 119 -21.88 -1.53 -7.21
N ARG A 120 -22.79 -1.61 -6.23
CA ARG A 120 -22.57 -1.01 -4.89
C ARG A 120 -21.38 -1.64 -4.16
N HIS A 121 -21.14 -2.92 -4.37
CA HIS A 121 -20.12 -3.67 -3.63
C HIS A 121 -18.74 -3.69 -4.30
N GLY A 122 -18.64 -3.45 -5.61
CA GLY A 122 -17.34 -3.44 -6.28
C GLY A 122 -17.07 -2.32 -7.26
N GLY A 123 -17.87 -1.26 -7.28
CA GLY A 123 -17.60 -0.04 -8.05
C GLY A 123 -17.58 -0.28 -9.56
N SER A 124 -18.31 -1.30 -10.02
CA SER A 124 -18.59 -1.60 -11.41
C SER A 124 -19.86 -0.88 -11.88
N ASP A 125 -20.10 -0.91 -13.20
CA ASP A 125 -21.36 -0.46 -13.79
C ASP A 125 -21.97 -1.58 -14.64
N PHE A 126 -22.36 -2.68 -14.00
CA PHE A 126 -23.13 -3.73 -14.67
C PHE A 126 -24.59 -3.34 -14.88
N SER A 127 -25.10 -2.39 -14.09
CA SER A 127 -26.48 -1.91 -14.16
C SER A 127 -26.87 -1.35 -15.52
N GLN A 128 -25.92 -0.74 -16.25
CA GLN A 128 -26.13 -0.25 -17.63
C GLN A 128 -26.58 -1.35 -18.60
N PHE A 129 -26.24 -2.61 -18.31
CA PHE A 129 -26.58 -3.76 -19.16
C PHE A 129 -27.85 -4.48 -18.72
N SER A 130 -28.54 -4.03 -17.67
CA SER A 130 -29.74 -4.67 -17.10
C SER A 130 -30.78 -5.06 -18.15
N HIS A 131 -31.07 -4.19 -19.12
CA HIS A 131 -32.02 -4.42 -20.20
C HIS A 131 -31.64 -5.57 -21.14
N HIS A 132 -30.34 -5.79 -21.37
CA HIS A 132 -29.82 -6.84 -22.26
C HIS A 132 -29.34 -8.08 -21.50
N TRP A 133 -29.27 -7.99 -20.17
CA TRP A 133 -28.66 -9.02 -19.33
C TRP A 133 -29.41 -10.35 -19.41
N SER A 134 -30.74 -10.30 -19.33
CA SER A 134 -31.62 -11.48 -19.44
C SER A 134 -31.57 -12.10 -20.83
N SER A 135 -31.52 -11.28 -21.89
CA SER A 135 -31.44 -11.75 -23.27
C SER A 135 -30.08 -12.37 -23.61
N TRP A 136 -28.99 -11.97 -22.95
CA TRP A 136 -27.68 -12.58 -23.10
C TRP A 136 -27.54 -13.91 -22.33
N LEU A 137 -28.24 -14.06 -21.22
CA LEU A 137 -28.13 -15.27 -20.38
C LEU A 137 -29.07 -16.40 -20.81
N TYR A 138 -30.31 -16.03 -21.13
CA TYR A 138 -31.37 -17.00 -21.42
C TYR A 138 -31.84 -16.92 -22.88
N GLY A 139 -31.47 -15.85 -23.58
CA GLY A 139 -31.80 -15.67 -24.99
C GLY A 139 -30.67 -16.09 -25.93
N SER A 140 -30.91 -15.88 -27.22
CA SER A 140 -29.94 -16.12 -28.30
C SER A 140 -29.08 -14.91 -28.64
N GLN A 141 -29.28 -13.77 -27.96
CA GLN A 141 -28.52 -12.56 -28.19
C GLN A 141 -27.10 -12.70 -27.65
N ARG A 142 -26.11 -12.25 -28.43
CA ARG A 142 -24.72 -12.22 -28.02
C ARG A 142 -24.27 -10.78 -27.84
N PRO A 143 -23.50 -10.47 -26.78
CA PRO A 143 -22.93 -9.14 -26.61
C PRO A 143 -21.99 -8.80 -27.77
N THR A 144 -21.97 -7.53 -28.16
CA THR A 144 -21.00 -7.03 -29.15
C THR A 144 -19.58 -7.04 -28.56
N ARG A 145 -18.56 -6.86 -29.41
CA ARG A 145 -17.16 -6.82 -28.96
C ARG A 145 -16.92 -5.70 -27.93
N GLU A 146 -17.49 -4.52 -28.16
CA GLU A 146 -17.39 -3.38 -27.24
C GLU A 146 -18.02 -3.68 -25.88
N GLN A 147 -19.22 -4.28 -25.88
CA GLN A 147 -19.89 -4.71 -24.65
C GLN A 147 -19.09 -5.78 -23.91
N CYS A 148 -18.49 -6.74 -24.62
CA CYS A 148 -17.60 -7.73 -24.03
C CYS A 148 -16.38 -7.10 -23.35
N GLU A 149 -15.80 -6.05 -23.95
CA GLU A 149 -14.66 -5.35 -23.37
C GLU A 149 -15.06 -4.55 -22.12
N GLN A 150 -16.18 -3.83 -22.17
CA GLN A 150 -16.73 -3.12 -21.00
C GLN A 150 -17.01 -4.08 -19.84
N LEU A 151 -17.67 -5.21 -20.10
CA LEU A 151 -17.92 -6.24 -19.10
C LEU A 151 -16.63 -6.81 -18.49
N ARG A 152 -15.59 -7.02 -19.30
CA ARG A 152 -14.27 -7.45 -18.81
C ARG A 152 -13.63 -6.39 -17.93
N GLN A 153 -13.75 -5.11 -18.28
CA GLN A 153 -13.22 -4.01 -17.48
C GLN A 153 -13.93 -3.91 -16.14
N ASP A 154 -15.26 -3.97 -16.13
CA ASP A 154 -16.05 -3.89 -14.91
C ASP A 154 -15.87 -5.12 -14.02
N TYR A 155 -15.73 -6.31 -14.60
CA TYR A 155 -15.36 -7.52 -13.87
C TYR A 155 -13.97 -7.43 -13.22
N ARG A 156 -12.99 -6.84 -13.94
CA ARG A 156 -11.65 -6.59 -13.39
C ARG A 156 -11.71 -5.58 -12.25
N ARG A 157 -12.46 -4.48 -12.39
CA ARG A 157 -12.68 -3.49 -11.33
C ARG A 157 -13.29 -4.12 -10.08
N TRP A 158 -14.30 -4.97 -10.25
CA TRP A 158 -14.90 -5.72 -9.15
C TRP A 158 -13.90 -6.69 -8.46
N GLY A 159 -13.08 -7.38 -9.25
CA GLY A 159 -11.99 -8.20 -8.70
C GLY A 159 -10.93 -7.38 -7.94
N GLN A 160 -10.60 -6.18 -8.41
CA GLN A 160 -9.67 -5.30 -7.73
C GLN A 160 -10.22 -4.85 -6.37
N THR A 161 -11.50 -4.50 -6.29
CA THR A 161 -12.13 -4.08 -5.03
C THR A 161 -12.22 -5.23 -4.02
N LEU A 162 -12.44 -6.46 -4.49
CA LEU A 162 -12.47 -7.64 -3.63
C LEU A 162 -11.10 -8.11 -3.11
N PHE A 163 -10.11 -8.22 -4.01
CA PHE A 163 -8.84 -8.88 -3.69
C PHE A 163 -7.71 -7.92 -3.33
N LEU A 164 -7.73 -6.71 -3.90
CA LEU A 164 -6.63 -5.75 -3.76
C LEU A 164 -6.99 -4.60 -2.80
N GLN A 165 -8.21 -4.10 -2.83
CA GLN A 165 -8.63 -3.05 -1.91
C GLN A 165 -9.00 -3.63 -0.54
N ARG A 166 -8.52 -2.98 0.54
CA ARG A 166 -9.18 -3.06 1.86
C ARG A 166 -10.53 -2.37 1.68
N SER A 167 -11.57 -3.17 1.42
CA SER A 167 -12.96 -2.76 1.20
C SER A 167 -13.28 -1.38 1.81
N PRO A 168 -13.67 -0.37 1.00
CA PRO A 168 -14.29 0.80 1.58
C PRO A 168 -15.59 0.32 2.22
N ARG A 169 -15.71 0.50 3.54
CA ARG A 169 -16.95 0.31 4.29
C ARG A 169 -18.10 0.90 3.48
N SER A 170 -18.96 0.03 2.95
CA SER A 170 -20.20 0.38 2.28
C SER A 170 -21.09 1.09 3.30
N GLY A 171 -21.03 2.41 3.29
CA GLY A 171 -21.73 3.31 4.20
C GLY A 171 -22.27 4.53 3.47
N ARG A 172 -22.73 4.37 2.22
CA ARG A 172 -23.51 5.41 1.55
C ARG A 172 -24.99 5.12 1.77
N LYS A 173 -25.48 5.59 2.93
CA LYS A 173 -26.90 5.67 3.27
C LYS A 173 -27.54 6.65 2.27
N PRO A 174 -28.50 6.25 1.42
CA PRO A 174 -29.18 7.21 0.55
C PRO A 174 -29.96 8.18 1.44
N ALA A 175 -29.63 9.46 1.32
CA ALA A 175 -30.41 10.53 1.93
C ALA A 175 -31.84 10.44 1.38
N ARG A 176 -32.77 9.98 2.23
CA ARG A 176 -34.21 10.16 2.00
C ARG A 176 -34.47 11.65 1.85
N ARG A 177 -34.67 12.12 0.61
CA ARG A 177 -35.54 13.26 0.35
C ARG A 177 -36.94 12.68 0.20
N HIS A 178 -37.73 12.80 1.25
CA HIS A 178 -39.19 12.72 1.13
C HIS A 178 -39.72 14.06 0.62
N PRO A 179 -40.87 14.04 -0.08
CA PRO A 179 -41.39 15.15 -0.89
C PRO A 179 -41.76 16.39 -0.07
#